data_AF-H3H787-F1
#
_entry.id   AF-H3H787-F1
#
_cell.length_a   1.000
_cell.length_b   1.000
_cell.length_c   1.000
_cell.angle_alpha   90.00
_cell.angle_beta   90.00
_cell.angle_gamma   90.00
#
_symmetry.space_group_name_H-M   'P 1'
#
loop_
_entity.id
_entity.type
_entity.pdbx_description
1 polymer ?
#
loop_
_entity_poly.entity_id
_entity_poly.type
_entity_poly.pdbx_seq_one_letter_code
_entity_poly.pdbx_strand_id
1 'polypeptide(L)'
;IFSDAGISDSRVGTLIIDFINIWPAFFTGVLANRFGARNMILWGLAGMFIMSVLMTVAFIVDVSALSIVFTALYVIAFGVTLGPLVWVMTADIFPDSIRASASSLCIGINWLCNLIVGVAYPYISDALDDYAYVPFVVLLAIFFLLALKLVPETSGKSAEEILAEYDSRREK
;
A
#
# COMPACT_ATOMS: atom_id res chain seq x y z
N ILE A 1 -19.52 13.89 -3.70
CA ILE A 1 -18.50 14.36 -2.72
C ILE A 1 -18.06 15.80 -3.01
N PHE A 2 -17.28 16.13 -4.06
CA PHE A 2 -16.83 17.53 -4.28
C PHE A 2 -17.95 18.51 -4.70
N SER A 3 -18.92 18.04 -5.48
CA SER A 3 -20.14 18.79 -5.81
C SER A 3 -20.99 19.08 -4.56
N ASP A 4 -21.06 18.14 -3.61
CA ASP A 4 -21.81 18.29 -2.36
C ASP A 4 -21.10 19.24 -1.36
N ALA A 5 -19.80 19.45 -1.55
CA ALA A 5 -18.97 20.39 -0.79
C ALA A 5 -18.93 21.80 -1.39
N GLY A 6 -19.71 22.08 -2.46
CA GLY A 6 -19.79 23.40 -3.09
C GLY A 6 -18.66 23.73 -4.09
N ILE A 7 -17.85 22.74 -4.49
CA ILE A 7 -16.85 22.91 -5.54
C ILE A 7 -17.49 22.54 -6.88
N SER A 8 -17.80 23.55 -7.69
CA SER A 8 -18.49 23.40 -8.98
C SER A 8 -17.60 22.85 -10.10
N ASP A 9 -16.28 23.02 -10.00
CA ASP A 9 -15.31 22.48 -10.97
C ASP A 9 -14.60 21.24 -10.39
N SER A 10 -14.88 20.07 -10.97
CA SER A 10 -14.27 18.80 -10.59
C SER A 10 -12.74 18.83 -10.69
N ARG A 11 -12.17 19.69 -11.55
CA ARG A 11 -10.72 19.85 -11.71
C ARG A 11 -10.07 20.44 -10.46
N VAL A 12 -10.76 21.36 -9.78
CA VAL A 12 -10.26 21.96 -8.52
C VAL A 12 -10.22 20.92 -7.41
N GLY A 13 -11.24 20.07 -7.32
CA GLY A 13 -11.26 18.95 -6.37
C GLY A 13 -10.11 17.96 -6.59
N THR A 14 -9.86 17.60 -7.86
CA THR A 14 -8.72 16.74 -8.24
C THR A 14 -7.38 17.40 -7.90
N LEU A 15 -7.18 18.69 -8.23
CA LEU A 15 -5.95 19.40 -7.91
C LEU A 15 -5.65 19.44 -6.41
N ILE A 16 -6.68 19.61 -5.57
CA ILE A 16 -6.52 19.58 -4.11
C ILE A 16 -6.07 18.20 -3.65
N ILE A 17 -6.69 17.12 -4.15
CA ILE A 17 -6.29 15.75 -3.83
C ILE A 17 -4.84 15.49 -4.27
N ASP A 18 -4.50 15.88 -5.50
CA ASP A 18 -3.14 15.68 -6.04
C ASP A 18 -2.11 16.40 -5.19
N PHE A 19 -2.40 17.64 -4.75
CA PHE A 19 -1.52 18.39 -3.87
C PHE A 19 -1.33 17.72 -2.50
N ILE A 20 -2.41 17.18 -1.92
CA ILE A 20 -2.34 16.45 -0.64
C ILE A 20 -1.52 15.17 -0.80
N ASN A 21 -1.65 14.46 -1.92
CA ASN A 21 -0.94 13.20 -2.18
C ASN A 21 0.57 13.36 -2.41
N ILE A 22 1.07 14.58 -2.64
CA ILE A 22 2.50 14.85 -2.79
C ILE A 22 3.24 14.74 -1.45
N TRP A 23 2.62 15.17 -0.35
CA TRP A 23 3.29 15.26 0.96
C TRP A 23 3.80 13.91 1.50
N PRO A 24 3.01 12.82 1.48
CA PRO A 24 3.50 11.53 1.93
C PRO A 24 4.77 11.08 1.21
N ALA A 25 4.93 11.37 -0.09
CA ALA A 25 6.12 10.98 -0.84
C ALA A 25 7.40 11.63 -0.29
N PHE A 26 7.36 12.91 0.10
CA PHE A 26 8.50 13.60 0.69
C PHE A 26 8.86 13.05 2.08
N PHE A 27 7.85 12.80 2.91
CA PHE A 27 8.07 12.34 4.28
C PHE A 27 8.46 10.88 4.35
N THR A 28 7.97 10.04 3.43
CA THR A 28 8.25 8.60 3.44
C THR A 28 9.73 8.32 3.35
N GLY A 29 10.48 8.97 2.46
CA GLY A 29 11.92 8.73 2.35
C GLY A 29 12.69 9.08 3.63
N VAL A 30 12.33 10.20 4.27
CA VAL A 30 12.92 10.62 5.56
C VAL A 30 12.55 9.66 6.68
N LEU A 31 11.28 9.23 6.74
CA LEU A 31 10.82 8.26 7.73
C LEU A 31 11.46 6.90 7.51
N ALA A 32 11.66 6.46 6.26
CA ALA A 32 12.29 5.19 5.92
C ALA A 32 13.72 5.15 6.43
N ASN A 33 14.48 6.21 6.20
CA ASN A 33 15.86 6.33 6.71
C ASN A 33 15.93 6.32 8.24
N ARG A 34 14.87 6.73 8.95
CA ARG A 34 14.84 6.79 10.42
C ARG A 34 14.28 5.52 11.08
N PHE A 35 13.24 4.93 10.51
CA PHE A 35 12.50 3.81 11.10
C PHE A 35 12.76 2.46 10.41
N GLY A 36 13.41 2.46 9.25
CA GLY A 36 13.63 1.30 8.40
C GLY A 36 12.46 1.06 7.45
N ALA A 37 12.75 0.85 6.17
CA ALA A 37 11.76 0.62 5.13
C ALA A 37 10.96 -0.67 5.41
N ARG A 38 11.62 -1.71 5.91
CA ARG A 38 10.95 -2.97 6.27
C ARG A 38 9.92 -2.76 7.38
N ASN A 39 10.31 -2.07 8.45
CA ASN A 39 9.40 -1.83 9.58
C ASN A 39 8.22 -0.97 9.17
N MET A 40 8.44 0.05 8.34
CA MET A 40 7.36 0.88 7.82
C MET A 40 6.37 0.11 6.94
N ILE A 41 6.85 -0.80 6.07
CA ILE A 41 5.96 -1.68 5.30
C ILE A 41 5.13 -2.57 6.23
N LEU A 42 5.74 -3.15 7.26
CA LEU A 42 5.03 -4.00 8.21
C LEU A 42 3.99 -3.23 9.01
N TRP A 43 4.32 -2.03 9.51
CA TRP A 43 3.36 -1.16 10.19
C TRP A 43 2.24 -0.70 9.27
N GLY A 44 2.55 -0.42 8.01
CA GLY A 44 1.59 -0.08 6.97
C GLY A 44 0.59 -1.21 6.71
N LEU A 45 1.09 -2.42 6.47
CA LEU A 45 0.27 -3.62 6.27
C LEU A 45 -0.61 -3.92 7.50
N ALA A 46 -0.05 -3.82 8.71
CA ALA A 46 -0.81 -4.02 9.94
C ALA A 46 -1.90 -2.94 10.13
N GLY A 47 -1.56 -1.67 9.89
CA GLY A 47 -2.52 -0.56 9.97
C GLY A 47 -3.66 -0.72 8.97
N MET A 48 -3.35 -1.01 7.71
CA MET A 48 -4.34 -1.28 6.68
C MET A 48 -5.21 -2.50 6.99
N PHE A 49 -4.63 -3.57 7.56
CA PHE A 49 -5.38 -4.73 8.01
C PHE A 49 -6.39 -4.38 9.11
N ILE A 50 -5.97 -3.62 10.13
CA ILE A 50 -6.89 -3.21 11.21
C ILE A 50 -8.00 -2.33 10.62
N MET A 51 -7.67 -1.36 9.76
CA MET A 51 -8.67 -0.49 9.16
C MET A 51 -9.64 -1.25 8.24
N SER A 52 -9.20 -2.27 7.51
CA SER A 52 -10.10 -3.09 6.68
C SER A 52 -11.06 -3.93 7.51
N VAL A 53 -10.61 -4.50 8.63
CA VAL A 53 -11.49 -5.17 9.60
C VAL A 53 -12.51 -4.19 10.18
N LEU A 54 -12.08 -2.99 10.59
CA LEU A 54 -12.96 -1.97 11.15
C LEU A 54 -13.97 -1.46 10.11
N MET A 55 -13.60 -1.35 8.83
CA MET A 55 -14.53 -1.05 7.74
C MET A 55 -15.61 -2.13 7.62
N THR A 56 -15.24 -3.42 7.58
CA THR A 56 -16.22 -4.52 7.53
C THR A 56 -17.17 -4.47 8.72
N VAL A 57 -16.66 -4.23 9.94
CA VAL A 57 -17.51 -4.08 11.13
C VAL A 57 -18.46 -2.88 10.98
N ALA A 58 -17.97 -1.74 10.49
CA ALA A 58 -18.77 -0.53 10.28
C ALA A 58 -19.92 -0.73 9.28
N PHE A 59 -19.71 -1.53 8.24
CA PHE A 59 -20.77 -1.92 7.30
C PHE A 59 -21.81 -2.82 7.97
N ILE A 60 -21.39 -3.86 8.69
CA ILE A 60 -22.29 -4.78 9.41
C ILE A 60 -23.17 -4.05 10.44
N VAL A 61 -22.65 -3.02 11.11
CA VAL A 61 -23.42 -2.23 12.09
C VAL A 61 -24.20 -1.06 11.48
N ASP A 62 -24.14 -0.89 10.16
CA ASP A 62 -24.80 0.19 9.39
C ASP A 62 -24.44 1.61 9.90
N VAL A 63 -23.16 1.85 10.20
CA VAL A 63 -22.66 3.17 10.64
C VAL A 63 -21.77 3.78 9.55
N SER A 64 -22.41 4.40 8.57
CA SER A 64 -21.77 5.03 7.40
C SER A 64 -20.69 6.07 7.74
N ALA A 65 -20.84 6.81 8.85
CA ALA A 65 -19.82 7.78 9.28
C ALA A 65 -18.50 7.09 9.67
N LEU A 66 -18.56 5.91 10.28
CA LEU A 66 -17.38 5.15 10.70
C LEU A 66 -16.65 4.55 9.49
N SER A 67 -17.39 4.04 8.48
CA SER A 67 -16.77 3.47 7.28
C SER A 67 -15.96 4.52 6.51
N ILE A 68 -16.44 5.75 6.43
CA ILE A 68 -15.71 6.88 5.82
C ILE A 68 -14.41 7.16 6.59
N VAL A 69 -14.47 7.24 7.92
CA VAL A 69 -13.29 7.50 8.76
C VAL A 69 -12.25 6.39 8.61
N PHE A 70 -12.66 5.13 8.68
CA PHE A 70 -11.73 4.00 8.52
C PHE A 70 -11.16 3.90 7.10
N THR A 71 -11.94 4.25 6.07
CA THR A 71 -11.44 4.36 4.70
C THR A 71 -10.36 5.45 4.59
N ALA A 72 -10.59 6.63 5.18
CA ALA A 72 -9.60 7.70 5.17
C ALA A 72 -8.30 7.29 5.89
N LEU A 73 -8.41 6.64 7.04
CA LEU A 73 -7.26 6.12 7.78
C LEU A 73 -6.51 5.02 7.01
N TYR A 74 -7.24 4.15 6.30
CA TYR A 74 -6.64 3.16 5.41
C TYR A 74 -5.81 3.83 4.31
N VAL A 75 -6.36 4.85 3.64
CA VAL A 75 -5.67 5.59 2.58
C VAL A 75 -4.44 6.32 3.11
N ILE A 76 -4.52 6.93 4.29
CA ILE A 76 -3.39 7.59 4.94
C ILE A 76 -2.30 6.57 5.28
N ALA A 77 -2.67 5.43 5.87
CA ALA A 77 -1.72 4.36 6.19
C ALA A 77 -1.00 3.87 4.93
N PHE A 78 -1.75 3.61 3.85
CA PHE A 78 -1.18 3.23 2.55
C PHE A 78 -0.24 4.31 2.00
N GLY A 79 -0.68 5.57 1.98
CA GLY A 79 0.05 6.69 1.38
C GLY A 79 1.37 7.02 2.08
N VAL A 80 1.46 6.81 3.40
CA VAL A 80 2.70 7.05 4.18
C VAL A 80 3.65 5.84 4.17
N THR A 81 3.14 4.66 3.82
CA THR A 81 3.92 3.41 3.89
C THR A 81 4.05 2.79 2.50
N LEU A 82 3.19 1.82 2.15
CA LEU A 82 3.35 1.00 0.94
C LEU A 82 3.37 1.81 -0.35
N GLY A 83 2.53 2.86 -0.46
CA GLY A 83 2.39 3.63 -1.70
C GLY A 83 3.73 4.09 -2.26
N PRO A 84 4.48 4.93 -1.53
CA PRO A 84 5.82 5.37 -1.93
C PRO A 84 6.93 4.34 -1.68
N LEU A 85 6.88 3.55 -0.58
CA LEU A 85 8.00 2.66 -0.23
C LEU A 85 8.22 1.53 -1.22
N VAL A 86 7.16 0.96 -1.79
CA VAL A 86 7.29 -0.17 -2.73
C VAL A 86 8.13 0.22 -3.95
N TRP A 87 7.95 1.44 -4.46
CA TRP A 87 8.72 1.93 -5.60
C TRP A 87 10.20 2.14 -5.28
N VAL A 88 10.48 2.69 -4.10
CA VAL A 88 11.85 2.90 -3.60
C VAL A 88 12.54 1.55 -3.39
N MET A 89 11.90 0.64 -2.66
CA MET A 89 12.47 -0.69 -2.38
C MET A 89 12.69 -1.52 -3.65
N THR A 90 11.80 -1.43 -4.64
CA THR A 90 11.99 -2.11 -5.92
C THR A 90 13.27 -1.63 -6.62
N ALA A 91 13.59 -0.34 -6.52
CA ALA A 91 14.84 0.19 -7.07
C ALA A 91 16.08 -0.27 -6.28
N ASP A 92 15.97 -0.38 -4.95
CA ASP A 92 17.09 -0.72 -4.06
C ASP A 92 17.45 -2.22 -4.05
N ILE A 93 16.46 -3.10 -4.25
CA ILE A 93 16.64 -4.56 -4.14
C ILE A 93 17.39 -5.14 -5.35
N PHE A 94 17.22 -4.55 -6.54
CA PHE A 94 17.79 -5.13 -7.75
C PHE A 94 19.20 -4.59 -8.07
N PRO A 95 20.16 -5.48 -8.37
CA PRO A 95 21.46 -5.08 -8.90
C PRO A 95 21.31 -4.25 -10.17
N ASP A 96 22.22 -3.29 -10.38
CA ASP A 96 22.19 -2.36 -11.53
C ASP A 96 22.06 -3.09 -12.88
N SER A 97 22.67 -4.27 -13.02
CA SER A 97 22.68 -5.06 -14.25
C SER A 97 21.30 -5.55 -14.70
N ILE A 98 20.38 -5.79 -13.77
CA ILE A 98 19.03 -6.31 -14.06
C ILE A 98 17.90 -5.38 -13.63
N ARG A 99 18.22 -4.28 -12.93
CA ARG A 99 17.24 -3.37 -12.33
C ARG A 99 16.19 -2.91 -13.33
N ALA A 100 16.58 -2.50 -14.53
CA ALA A 100 15.63 -2.01 -15.53
C ALA A 100 14.61 -3.08 -15.95
N SER A 101 15.07 -4.31 -16.20
CA SER A 101 14.20 -5.43 -16.62
C SER A 101 13.34 -5.95 -15.47
N ALA A 102 13.90 -6.06 -14.27
CA ALA A 102 13.17 -6.53 -13.10
C ALA A 102 12.09 -5.52 -12.67
N SER A 103 12.44 -4.22 -12.62
CA SER A 103 11.49 -3.17 -12.28
C SER A 103 10.35 -3.05 -13.31
N SER A 104 10.64 -3.20 -14.61
CA SER A 104 9.58 -3.13 -15.63
C SER A 104 8.59 -4.30 -15.52
N LEU A 105 9.07 -5.50 -15.16
CA LEU A 105 8.21 -6.64 -14.85
C LEU A 105 7.35 -6.37 -13.60
N CYS A 106 7.93 -5.86 -12.52
CA CYS A 106 7.20 -5.48 -11.32
C CYS A 106 6.11 -4.44 -11.61
N ILE A 107 6.42 -3.41 -12.41
CA ILE A 107 5.47 -2.40 -12.86
C ILE A 107 4.35 -3.05 -13.69
N GLY A 108 4.69 -3.93 -14.64
CA GLY A 108 3.70 -4.64 -15.45
C GLY A 108 2.73 -5.49 -14.62
N ILE A 109 3.26 -6.22 -13.64
CA ILE A 109 2.44 -7.00 -12.69
C ILE A 109 1.56 -6.07 -11.84
N ASN A 110 2.11 -4.94 -11.37
CA ASN A 110 1.33 -3.97 -10.58
C ASN A 110 0.12 -3.44 -11.36
N TRP A 111 0.32 -3.01 -12.60
CA TRP A 111 -0.78 -2.53 -13.45
C TRP A 111 -1.77 -3.62 -13.80
N LEU A 112 -1.32 -4.85 -14.02
CA LEU A 112 -2.20 -5.99 -14.24
C LEU A 112 -3.06 -6.29 -13.00
N CYS A 113 -2.47 -6.31 -11.81
CA CYS A 113 -3.21 -6.46 -10.55
C CYS A 113 -4.22 -5.33 -10.35
N ASN A 114 -3.84 -4.08 -10.63
CA ASN A 114 -4.76 -2.94 -10.58
C ASN A 114 -5.94 -3.11 -11.54
N LEU A 115 -5.70 -3.58 -12.77
CA LEU A 115 -6.76 -3.87 -13.73
C LEU A 115 -7.70 -4.97 -13.21
N ILE A 116 -7.14 -6.08 -12.70
CA ILE A 116 -7.91 -7.20 -12.16
C ILE A 116 -8.80 -6.74 -11.01
N VAL A 117 -8.23 -6.02 -10.03
CA VAL A 117 -9.00 -5.50 -8.89
C VAL A 117 -10.03 -4.48 -9.35
N GLY A 118 -9.67 -3.54 -10.23
CA GLY A 118 -10.59 -2.52 -10.74
C GLY A 118 -11.80 -3.10 -11.47
N VAL A 119 -11.61 -4.19 -12.22
CA VAL A 119 -12.71 -4.87 -12.93
C VAL A 119 -13.48 -5.82 -12.00
N ALA A 120 -12.81 -6.58 -11.14
CA ALA A 120 -13.44 -7.63 -10.34
C ALA A 120 -14.12 -7.07 -9.08
N TYR A 121 -13.60 -6.00 -8.49
CA TYR A 121 -14.07 -5.50 -7.19
C TYR A 121 -15.56 -5.12 -7.17
N PRO A 122 -16.13 -4.44 -8.18
CA PRO A 122 -17.58 -4.15 -8.19
C PRO A 122 -18.42 -5.43 -8.08
N TYR A 123 -18.10 -6.48 -8.84
CA TYR A 123 -18.82 -7.77 -8.78
C TYR A 123 -18.64 -8.47 -7.43
N ILE A 124 -17.45 -8.38 -6.83
CA ILE A 124 -17.17 -8.96 -5.51
C ILE A 124 -17.92 -8.19 -4.42
N SER A 125 -17.94 -6.86 -4.50
CA SER A 125 -18.64 -5.98 -3.57
C SER A 125 -20.14 -6.26 -3.63
N ASP A 126 -20.72 -6.37 -4.82
CA ASP A 126 -22.14 -6.69 -4.99
C ASP A 126 -22.50 -8.09 -4.47
N ALA A 127 -21.58 -9.06 -4.58
CA ALA A 127 -21.81 -10.42 -4.10
C ALA A 127 -21.63 -10.59 -2.59
N LEU A 128 -20.80 -9.77 -1.96
CA LEU A 128 -20.45 -9.87 -0.53
C LEU A 128 -21.16 -8.85 0.36
N ASP A 129 -21.77 -7.80 -0.23
CA ASP A 129 -22.52 -6.76 0.48
C ASP A 129 -21.69 -6.16 1.65
N ASP A 130 -22.15 -6.31 2.90
CA ASP A 130 -21.44 -5.84 4.10
C ASP A 130 -20.02 -6.45 4.27
N TYR A 131 -19.73 -7.57 3.61
CA TYR A 131 -18.45 -8.27 3.65
C TYR A 131 -17.52 -7.89 2.49
N ALA A 132 -17.82 -6.85 1.71
CA ALA A 132 -17.04 -6.42 0.53
C ALA A 132 -15.53 -6.24 0.80
N TYR A 133 -15.13 -5.90 2.02
CA TYR A 133 -13.73 -5.67 2.40
C TYR A 133 -13.00 -6.92 2.93
N VAL A 134 -13.70 -8.02 3.20
CA VAL A 134 -13.09 -9.29 3.69
C VAL A 134 -11.99 -9.82 2.77
N PRO A 135 -12.12 -9.79 1.42
CA PRO A 135 -11.03 -10.20 0.53
C PRO A 135 -9.73 -9.42 0.79
N PHE A 136 -9.81 -8.12 1.06
CA PHE A 136 -8.63 -7.32 1.39
C PHE A 136 -8.05 -7.68 2.76
N VAL A 137 -8.88 -7.99 3.76
CA VAL A 137 -8.42 -8.50 5.07
C VAL A 137 -7.57 -9.75 4.89
N VAL A 138 -8.06 -10.72 4.10
CA VAL A 138 -7.35 -11.98 3.82
C VAL A 138 -6.04 -11.72 3.07
N LEU A 139 -6.08 -10.91 2.01
CA LEU A 139 -4.88 -10.59 1.23
C LEU A 139 -3.83 -9.83 2.05
N LEU A 140 -4.24 -8.86 2.87
CA LEU A 140 -3.34 -8.10 3.75
C LEU A 140 -2.69 -9.00 4.81
N ALA A 141 -3.43 -9.96 5.36
CA ALA A 141 -2.85 -10.94 6.28
C ALA A 141 -1.79 -11.81 5.60
N ILE A 142 -2.06 -12.31 4.39
CA ILE A 142 -1.10 -13.09 3.60
C ILE A 142 0.13 -12.24 3.28
N PHE A 143 -0.06 -11.01 2.78
CA PHE A 143 1.05 -10.11 2.45
C PHE A 143 1.84 -9.69 3.69
N PHE A 144 1.22 -9.54 4.85
CA PHE A 144 1.94 -9.28 6.10
C PHE A 144 2.85 -10.45 6.47
N LEU A 145 2.34 -11.69 6.41
CA LEU A 145 3.15 -12.89 6.68
C LEU A 145 4.29 -13.07 5.66
N LEU A 146 4.02 -12.80 4.38
CA LEU A 146 5.03 -12.83 3.33
C LEU A 146 6.07 -11.72 3.55
N ALA A 147 5.65 -10.51 3.89
CA ALA A 147 6.54 -9.38 4.15
C ALA A 147 7.46 -9.65 5.35
N LEU A 148 6.95 -10.29 6.41
CA LEU A 148 7.77 -10.67 7.55
C LEU A 148 8.98 -11.54 7.15
N LYS A 149 8.79 -12.47 6.22
CA LYS A 149 9.83 -13.42 5.79
C LYS A 149 10.68 -12.89 4.62
N LEU A 150 10.03 -12.33 3.59
CA LEU A 150 10.64 -12.06 2.29
C LEU A 150 11.16 -10.63 2.13
N VAL A 151 10.66 -9.67 2.91
CA VAL A 151 11.08 -8.27 2.79
C VAL A 151 12.35 -8.04 3.63
N PRO A 152 13.47 -7.64 3.02
CA PRO A 152 14.72 -7.30 3.69
C PRO A 152 14.65 -5.86 4.19
N GLU A 153 15.58 -5.48 5.07
CA GLU A 153 15.77 -4.07 5.39
C GLU A 153 16.66 -3.43 4.34
N THR A 154 16.14 -2.47 3.57
CA THR A 154 16.87 -1.77 2.51
C THR A 154 17.39 -0.40 2.94
N SER A 155 16.86 0.17 4.03
CA SER A 155 17.24 1.52 4.44
C SER A 155 18.70 1.61 4.86
N GLY A 156 19.43 2.51 4.22
CA GLY A 156 20.83 2.78 4.53
C GLY A 156 21.82 1.70 4.10
N LYS A 157 21.41 0.76 3.22
CA LYS A 157 22.25 -0.32 2.72
C LYS A 157 22.54 -0.20 1.23
N SER A 158 23.69 -0.70 0.81
CA SER A 158 23.99 -0.91 -0.60
C SER A 158 23.24 -2.13 -1.16
N ALA A 159 23.08 -2.20 -2.49
CA ALA A 159 22.49 -3.35 -3.15
C ALA A 159 23.26 -4.66 -2.84
N GLU A 160 24.59 -4.58 -2.68
CA GLU A 160 25.44 -5.72 -2.33
C GLU A 160 25.16 -6.22 -0.90
N GLU A 161 24.97 -5.31 0.06
CA GLU A 161 24.61 -5.66 1.43
C GLU A 161 23.22 -6.30 1.52
N ILE A 162 22.26 -5.83 0.71
CA ILE A 162 20.92 -6.42 0.62
C ILE A 162 20.99 -7.85 0.06
N LEU A 163 21.80 -8.08 -0.98
CA LEU A 163 22.00 -9.41 -1.57
C LEU A 163 22.67 -10.36 -0.56
N ALA A 164 23.71 -9.91 0.13
CA ALA A 164 24.37 -10.69 1.17
C ALA A 164 23.41 -11.06 2.32
N GLU A 165 22.51 -10.15 2.70
CA GLU A 165 21.46 -10.44 3.67
C GLU A 165 20.51 -11.53 3.16
N TYR A 166 20.07 -11.47 1.90
CA TYR A 166 19.24 -12.51 1.29
C TYR A 166 19.92 -13.88 1.28
N ASP A 167 21.20 -13.94 0.91
CA ASP A 167 21.97 -15.18 0.90
C ASP A 167 22.10 -15.76 2.32
N SER A 168 22.41 -14.93 3.32
CA SER A 168 22.50 -15.35 4.72
C SER A 168 21.18 -15.86 5.31
N ARG A 169 20.04 -15.33 4.82
CA ARG A 169 18.70 -15.78 5.21
C ARG A 169 18.30 -17.07 4.51
N ARG A 170 18.86 -17.37 3.34
CA ARG A 170 18.60 -18.61 2.59
C ARG A 170 19.34 -19.82 3.17
N GLU A 171 20.46 -19.58 3.85
CA GLU A 171 21.28 -20.62 4.50
C GLU A 171 20.75 -21.06 5.89
N LYS A 172 19.74 -20.37 6.45
CA LYS A 172 19.11 -20.69 7.74
C LYS A 172 17.76 -21.36 7.57
#